data_AF-A0A1F5UEB8-F1
#
_entry.id   AF-A0A1F5UEB8-F1
#
_cell.length_a   1.000
_cell.length_b   1.000
_cell.length_c   1.000
_cell.angle_alpha   90.00
_cell.angle_beta   90.00
_cell.angle_gamma   90.00
#
_symmetry.space_group_name_H-M   'P 1'
#
loop_
_entity.id
_entity.type
_entity.pdbx_description
1 polymer ?
#
loop_
_entity_poly.entity_id
_entity_poly.type
_entity_poly.pdbx_seq_one_letter_code
_entity_poly.pdbx_strand_id
1 'polypeptide(L)'
;DKKDGHYDRFRNRIIFPIISSFGRYVAFGARVLDQSLPKYINSPETQVYSKGKNLYGWNLAKSNIPEDMGVVIVEGYLDCITCHQYGISNTVATLGTSLTKDQALLLKRYTDKVVIAYDLDAAGINASLRGIAVLVEAGLDVKVVVFSGSKDPDEYLNKEGKEAFVEKLKAAKSIVDFWLDIVKPENLADLKGKLKLFSQMLPVVAAVSDDVKREEYRKTISVRMNLPERLIREQIESHYEKLYNITVDKKKDLPRQVSSSTKDKKDLRAVKIEKQLIILCLSDVEAAKRIKSAVFTTDFEKESVKKVLEVIFSHCDMEGSFESSKMADELEGEALNLLTEADLDKVEYSEESRLKAEKDLVRAVKNGRLEKRLKEIESEIKKGNVDKDLNNEYMSIMRHLKGTKEVKKQGVK
;
A
#
# COMPACT_ATOMS: atom_id res chain seq x y z
N ASP A 1 -44.41 -14.45 13.11
CA ASP A 1 -44.76 -13.88 11.80
C ASP A 1 -43.56 -13.24 11.11
N LYS A 2 -42.92 -13.97 10.20
CA LYS A 2 -41.96 -13.40 9.24
C LYS A 2 -42.79 -12.81 8.10
N LYS A 3 -43.03 -11.50 8.14
CA LYS A 3 -43.67 -10.81 7.01
C LYS A 3 -42.64 -10.59 5.91
N ASP A 4 -42.88 -11.19 4.75
CA ASP A 4 -42.35 -10.70 3.47
C ASP A 4 -42.81 -9.25 3.29
N GLY A 5 -41.86 -8.34 3.14
CA GLY A 5 -42.12 -6.92 2.97
C GLY A 5 -40.86 -6.06 3.04
N HIS A 6 -40.90 -4.91 2.39
CA HIS A 6 -39.83 -3.91 2.47
C HIS A 6 -40.18 -2.85 3.53
N TYR A 7 -39.16 -2.30 4.16
CA TYR A 7 -39.29 -1.19 5.09
C TYR A 7 -38.10 -0.24 4.97
N ASP A 8 -38.31 1.03 5.30
CA ASP A 8 -37.27 2.05 5.25
C ASP A 8 -36.15 1.72 6.22
N ARG A 9 -34.91 1.63 5.73
CA ARG A 9 -33.75 1.36 6.58
C ARG A 9 -33.48 2.48 7.57
N PHE A 10 -33.59 3.73 7.13
CA PHE A 10 -33.32 4.92 7.93
C PHE A 10 -34.65 5.51 8.41
N ARG A 11 -34.92 5.44 9.72
CA ARG A 11 -36.17 5.92 10.33
C ARG A 11 -35.83 6.75 11.57
N ASN A 12 -36.50 7.89 11.73
CA ASN A 12 -36.30 8.82 12.85
C ASN A 12 -34.82 9.18 13.09
N ARG A 13 -34.09 9.48 12.01
CA ARG A 13 -32.65 9.75 12.05
C ARG A 13 -32.31 10.98 11.22
N ILE A 14 -31.31 11.74 11.68
CA ILE A 14 -30.63 12.73 10.85
C ILE A 14 -29.87 11.99 9.76
N ILE A 15 -30.01 12.43 8.51
CA ILE A 15 -29.39 11.80 7.34
C ILE A 15 -28.15 12.60 6.92
N PHE A 16 -27.05 11.88 6.69
CA PHE A 16 -25.77 12.39 6.19
C PHE A 16 -25.51 11.78 4.81
N PRO A 17 -25.75 12.50 3.71
CA PRO A 17 -25.51 11.98 2.37
C PRO A 17 -24.02 11.73 2.12
N ILE A 18 -23.68 10.58 1.57
CA ILE A 18 -22.32 10.23 1.19
C ILE A 18 -22.18 10.45 -0.31
N ILE A 19 -21.29 11.36 -0.68
CA ILE A 19 -21.05 11.79 -2.05
C ILE A 19 -19.71 11.21 -2.51
N SER A 20 -19.73 10.51 -3.63
CA SER A 20 -18.52 9.96 -4.27
C SER A 20 -17.56 11.06 -4.72
N SER A 21 -16.33 10.67 -5.06
CA SER A 21 -15.33 11.57 -5.66
C SER A 21 -15.83 12.28 -6.93
N PHE A 22 -16.80 11.72 -7.65
CA PHE A 22 -17.41 12.31 -8.85
C PHE A 22 -18.64 13.19 -8.56
N GLY A 23 -18.93 13.49 -7.29
CA GLY A 23 -20.06 14.35 -6.93
C GLY A 23 -21.43 13.64 -6.96
N ARG A 24 -21.47 12.32 -7.17
CA ARG A 24 -22.72 11.53 -7.13
C ARG A 24 -23.04 11.05 -5.73
N TYR A 25 -24.30 11.18 -5.30
CA TYR A 25 -24.81 10.56 -4.08
C TYR A 25 -24.80 9.03 -4.24
N VAL A 26 -24.10 8.33 -3.35
CA VAL A 26 -23.92 6.86 -3.45
C VAL A 26 -24.42 6.10 -2.22
N ALA A 27 -24.55 6.78 -1.09
CA ALA A 27 -25.00 6.18 0.16
C ALA A 27 -25.45 7.25 1.16
N PHE A 28 -25.91 6.78 2.31
CA PHE A 28 -26.26 7.60 3.48
C PHE A 28 -25.63 7.02 4.74
N GLY A 29 -25.10 7.90 5.59
CA GLY A 29 -24.97 7.70 7.03
C GLY A 29 -26.19 8.28 7.75
N ALA A 30 -26.50 7.80 8.94
CA ALA A 30 -27.64 8.30 9.70
C ALA A 30 -27.44 8.19 11.21
N ARG A 31 -27.83 9.22 11.96
CA ARG A 31 -27.74 9.29 13.43
C ARG A 31 -29.11 9.35 14.08
N VAL A 32 -29.33 8.58 15.16
CA VAL A 32 -30.56 8.70 15.98
C VAL A 32 -30.71 10.09 16.57
N LEU A 33 -31.96 10.54 16.71
CA LEU A 33 -32.32 11.74 17.46
C LEU A 33 -32.59 11.45 18.95
N ASP A 34 -32.93 10.19 19.26
CA ASP A 34 -33.24 9.71 20.60
C ASP A 34 -32.10 8.83 21.15
N GLN A 35 -32.36 8.05 22.21
CA GLN A 35 -31.39 7.15 22.83
C GLN A 35 -31.34 5.76 22.17
N SER A 36 -31.97 5.58 20.99
CA SER A 36 -31.99 4.28 20.31
C SER A 36 -30.60 3.87 19.83
N LEU A 37 -30.34 2.57 19.82
CA LEU A 37 -29.08 2.00 19.32
C LEU A 37 -29.28 1.27 17.98
N PRO A 38 -28.23 1.22 17.13
CA PRO A 38 -26.95 1.92 17.27
C PRO A 38 -27.06 3.42 16.96
N LYS A 39 -26.20 4.23 17.60
CA LYS A 39 -26.20 5.69 17.50
C LYS A 39 -26.03 6.16 16.05
N TYR A 40 -25.13 5.53 15.30
CA TYR A 40 -24.92 5.73 13.88
C TYR A 40 -25.16 4.43 13.09
N ILE A 41 -25.76 4.56 11.90
CA ILE A 41 -25.82 3.49 10.90
C ILE A 41 -25.41 4.02 9.54
N ASN A 42 -24.77 3.17 8.76
CA ASN A 42 -24.44 3.45 7.37
C ASN A 42 -25.25 2.55 6.44
N SER A 43 -25.36 2.99 5.19
CA SER A 43 -25.76 2.11 4.08
C SER A 43 -24.85 0.87 4.06
N PRO A 44 -25.39 -0.31 3.69
CA PRO A 44 -24.55 -1.49 3.46
C PRO A 44 -23.65 -1.28 2.23
N GLU A 45 -22.71 -2.18 2.00
CA GLU A 45 -22.00 -2.23 0.70
C GLU A 45 -23.02 -2.42 -0.43
N THR A 46 -22.84 -1.72 -1.55
CA THR A 46 -23.69 -1.82 -2.74
C THR A 46 -22.83 -1.77 -4.00
N GLN A 47 -23.43 -2.01 -5.16
CA GLN A 47 -22.74 -1.89 -6.45
C GLN A 47 -22.15 -0.48 -6.69
N VAL A 48 -22.72 0.56 -6.07
CA VAL A 48 -22.30 1.96 -6.26
C VAL A 48 -21.58 2.54 -5.03
N TYR A 49 -21.54 1.82 -3.92
CA TYR A 49 -20.96 2.30 -2.67
C TYR A 49 -20.13 1.22 -1.98
N SER A 50 -18.86 1.55 -1.77
CA SER A 50 -18.00 0.80 -0.87
C SER A 50 -17.41 1.70 0.21
N LYS A 51 -17.60 1.33 1.48
CA LYS A 51 -17.07 2.08 2.63
C LYS A 51 -15.56 2.23 2.53
N GLY A 52 -14.89 1.14 2.20
CA GLY A 52 -13.44 1.07 2.10
C GLY A 52 -12.85 1.85 0.94
N LYS A 53 -13.64 2.45 0.05
CA LYS A 53 -13.17 3.23 -1.10
C LYS A 53 -13.61 4.69 -1.07
N ASN A 54 -14.43 5.07 -0.10
CA ASN A 54 -14.98 6.42 0.03
C ASN A 54 -14.59 7.03 1.38
N LEU A 55 -14.44 8.35 1.38
CA LEU A 55 -14.28 9.15 2.59
C LEU A 55 -15.37 10.21 2.59
N TYR A 56 -16.01 10.41 3.74
CA TYR A 56 -17.00 11.47 3.87
C TYR A 56 -16.33 12.85 3.74
N GLY A 57 -16.99 13.80 3.09
CA GLY A 57 -16.45 15.14 2.84
C GLY A 57 -15.41 15.22 1.73
N TRP A 58 -14.98 14.08 1.16
CA TRP A 58 -13.94 14.06 0.13
C TRP A 58 -14.27 14.87 -1.12
N ASN A 59 -15.53 14.86 -1.55
CA ASN A 59 -16.01 15.64 -2.69
C ASN A 59 -15.77 17.16 -2.52
N LEU A 60 -15.74 17.64 -1.27
CA LEU A 60 -15.48 19.04 -0.91
C LEU A 60 -14.00 19.29 -0.64
N ALA A 61 -13.33 18.35 0.05
CA ALA A 61 -11.95 18.50 0.49
C ALA A 61 -10.94 18.44 -0.65
N LYS A 62 -11.16 17.59 -1.66
CA LYS A 62 -10.20 17.32 -2.74
C LYS A 62 -9.75 18.54 -3.55
N SER A 63 -10.54 19.62 -3.55
CA SER A 63 -10.27 20.85 -4.29
C SER A 63 -9.64 21.95 -3.42
N ASN A 64 -9.52 21.75 -2.11
CA ASN A 64 -9.12 22.76 -1.14
C ASN A 64 -8.03 22.23 -0.21
N ILE A 65 -7.03 21.52 -0.75
CA ILE A 65 -5.94 20.91 0.04
C ILE A 65 -4.75 21.88 0.10
N PRO A 66 -4.40 22.43 1.28
CA PRO A 66 -3.21 23.26 1.43
C PRO A 66 -1.93 22.43 1.28
N GLU A 67 -0.92 22.94 0.58
CA GLU A 67 0.36 22.25 0.36
C GLU A 67 1.12 21.99 1.67
N ASP A 68 1.02 22.89 2.65
CA ASP A 68 1.73 22.82 3.92
C ASP A 68 1.09 21.81 4.90
N MET A 69 -0.23 21.70 4.88
CA MET A 69 -1.02 20.91 5.84
C MET A 69 -1.51 19.56 5.29
N GLY A 70 -1.82 19.47 4.00
CA GLY A 70 -2.40 18.27 3.39
C GLY A 70 -3.84 18.02 3.81
N VAL A 71 -4.24 16.76 3.97
CA VAL A 71 -5.61 16.36 4.35
C VAL A 71 -5.70 16.03 5.84
N VAL A 72 -6.76 16.50 6.50
CA VAL A 72 -7.07 16.16 7.89
C VAL A 72 -8.08 15.01 7.92
N ILE A 73 -7.79 13.93 8.65
CA ILE A 73 -8.70 12.79 8.78
C ILE A 73 -9.28 12.76 10.20
N VAL A 74 -10.61 12.77 10.30
CA VAL A 74 -11.37 12.64 11.56
C VAL A 74 -12.20 11.36 11.57
N GLU A 75 -12.76 10.98 12.72
CA GLU A 75 -13.51 9.73 12.85
C GLU A 75 -14.94 9.83 12.34
N GLY A 76 -15.64 10.92 12.65
CA GLY A 76 -17.08 11.03 12.48
C GLY A 76 -17.54 12.05 11.45
N TYR A 77 -18.80 11.89 11.02
CA TYR A 77 -19.50 12.85 10.16
C TYR A 77 -19.53 14.25 10.76
N LEU A 78 -19.81 14.35 12.07
CA LEU A 78 -19.95 15.63 12.74
C LEU A 78 -18.61 16.35 12.90
N ASP A 79 -17.54 15.65 13.26
CA ASP A 79 -16.20 16.25 13.30
C ASP A 79 -15.83 16.85 11.94
N CYS A 80 -16.15 16.13 10.86
CA CYS A 80 -15.92 16.62 9.50
C CYS A 80 -16.80 17.83 9.19
N ILE A 81 -18.09 17.81 9.52
CA ILE A 81 -18.99 18.94 9.30
C ILE A 81 -18.53 20.17 10.10
N THR A 82 -18.22 20.01 11.39
CA THR A 82 -17.74 21.10 12.25
C THR A 82 -16.44 21.68 11.70
N CYS A 83 -15.47 20.85 11.29
CA CYS A 83 -14.25 21.34 10.64
C CYS A 83 -14.59 22.23 9.42
N HIS A 84 -15.46 21.76 8.54
CA HIS A 84 -15.88 22.53 7.36
C HIS A 84 -16.62 23.81 7.74
N GLN A 85 -17.47 23.80 8.77
CA GLN A 85 -18.19 24.96 9.27
C GLN A 85 -17.23 26.04 9.80
N TYR A 86 -16.13 25.64 10.42
CA TYR A 86 -15.05 26.54 10.85
C TYR A 86 -14.07 26.88 9.71
N GLY A 87 -14.33 26.43 8.48
CA GLY A 87 -13.52 26.74 7.30
C GLY A 87 -12.22 25.94 7.19
N ILE A 88 -12.16 24.76 7.81
CA ILE A 88 -11.09 23.76 7.64
C ILE A 88 -11.60 22.75 6.60
N SER A 89 -11.60 23.19 5.33
CA SER A 89 -12.25 22.49 4.22
C SER A 89 -11.51 21.24 3.73
N ASN A 90 -10.25 21.05 4.13
CA ASN A 90 -9.41 19.89 3.81
C ASN A 90 -9.64 18.68 4.73
N THR A 91 -10.74 18.67 5.51
CA THR A 91 -11.08 17.57 6.41
C THR A 91 -11.95 16.51 5.74
N VAL A 92 -11.68 15.24 6.06
CA VAL A 92 -12.49 14.08 5.66
C VAL A 92 -12.71 13.13 6.83
N ALA A 93 -13.77 12.32 6.78
CA ALA A 93 -14.05 11.30 7.79
C ALA A 93 -14.11 9.88 7.24
N THR A 94 -13.69 8.91 8.08
CA THR A 94 -13.92 7.49 7.80
C THR A 94 -15.39 7.12 7.98
N LEU A 95 -15.85 6.06 7.28
CA LEU A 95 -17.26 5.69 7.19
C LEU A 95 -17.62 4.55 8.15
N GLY A 96 -17.21 4.68 9.42
CA GLY A 96 -17.44 3.67 10.47
C GLY A 96 -16.66 2.38 10.24
N THR A 97 -15.48 2.49 9.62
CA THR A 97 -14.54 1.39 9.37
C THR A 97 -13.13 1.87 9.72
N SER A 98 -12.21 0.93 9.97
CA SER A 98 -10.79 1.31 9.97
C SER A 98 -10.39 1.88 8.61
N LEU A 99 -9.47 2.83 8.61
CA LEU A 99 -8.90 3.41 7.40
C LEU A 99 -8.29 2.30 6.52
N THR A 100 -8.59 2.32 5.23
CA THR A 100 -8.20 1.27 4.27
C THR A 100 -7.06 1.72 3.35
N LYS A 101 -6.40 0.73 2.73
CA LYS A 101 -5.38 1.00 1.71
C LYS A 101 -5.94 1.78 0.52
N ASP A 102 -7.14 1.47 0.06
CA ASP A 102 -7.78 2.19 -1.05
C ASP A 102 -8.06 3.66 -0.70
N GLN A 103 -8.45 3.95 0.55
CA GLN A 103 -8.60 5.32 1.05
C GLN A 103 -7.25 6.04 1.14
N ALA A 104 -6.19 5.37 1.60
CA ALA A 104 -4.86 5.96 1.63
C ALA A 104 -4.33 6.24 0.21
N LEU A 105 -4.50 5.31 -0.73
CA LEU A 105 -4.15 5.52 -2.14
C LEU A 105 -5.00 6.63 -2.79
N LEU A 106 -6.26 6.79 -2.38
CA LEU A 106 -7.09 7.92 -2.79
C LEU A 106 -6.46 9.25 -2.36
N LEU A 107 -6.03 9.37 -1.10
CA LEU A 107 -5.40 10.58 -0.59
C LEU A 107 -4.05 10.84 -1.27
N LYS A 108 -3.23 9.80 -1.46
CA LYS A 108 -1.90 9.88 -2.06
C LYS A 108 -1.90 10.46 -3.48
N ARG A 109 -3.01 10.33 -4.22
CA ARG A 109 -3.16 10.94 -5.55
C ARG A 109 -3.23 12.48 -5.53
N TYR A 110 -3.52 13.08 -4.38
CA TYR A 110 -3.78 14.52 -4.26
C TYR A 110 -2.83 15.22 -3.30
N THR A 111 -2.24 14.49 -2.34
CA THR A 111 -1.30 15.06 -1.39
C THR A 111 -0.36 14.00 -0.86
N ASP A 112 0.84 14.43 -0.51
CA ASP A 112 1.77 13.62 0.26
C ASP A 112 1.52 13.71 1.76
N LYS A 113 0.74 14.69 2.24
CA LYS A 113 0.64 15.01 3.66
C LYS A 113 -0.74 14.69 4.23
N VAL A 114 -0.75 14.03 5.38
CA VAL A 114 -1.96 13.69 6.12
C VAL A 114 -1.78 13.96 7.60
N VAL A 115 -2.79 14.56 8.22
CA VAL A 115 -2.88 14.73 9.67
C VAL A 115 -4.06 13.91 10.20
N ILE A 116 -3.80 12.96 11.09
CA ILE A 116 -4.84 12.21 11.80
C ILE A 116 -5.28 13.04 13.02
N ALA A 117 -6.58 13.28 13.12
CA ALA A 117 -7.25 14.05 14.17
C ALA A 117 -8.40 13.20 14.77
N TYR A 118 -8.02 12.12 15.45
CA TYR A 118 -8.93 11.14 16.06
C TYR A 118 -9.14 11.40 17.55
N ASP A 119 -10.11 10.70 18.13
CA ASP A 119 -10.48 10.84 19.54
C ASP A 119 -9.33 10.36 20.44
N LEU A 120 -9.21 10.98 21.62
CA LEU A 120 -8.15 10.64 22.59
C LEU A 120 -8.53 9.50 23.54
N ASP A 121 -9.52 8.70 23.18
CA ASP A 121 -9.87 7.48 23.92
C ASP A 121 -9.06 6.27 23.43
N ALA A 122 -9.23 5.13 24.12
CA ALA A 122 -8.51 3.92 23.76
C ALA A 122 -8.84 3.42 22.34
N ALA A 123 -10.05 3.65 21.83
CA ALA A 123 -10.45 3.23 20.49
C ALA A 123 -9.82 4.13 19.42
N GLY A 124 -9.86 5.45 19.61
CA GLY A 124 -9.29 6.44 18.70
C GLY A 124 -7.77 6.39 18.63
N ILE A 125 -7.09 6.13 19.75
CA ILE A 125 -5.65 5.83 19.76
C ILE A 125 -5.34 4.59 18.91
N ASN A 126 -6.06 3.49 19.14
CA ASN A 126 -5.84 2.27 18.37
C ASN A 126 -6.20 2.45 16.88
N ALA A 127 -7.21 3.25 16.56
CA ALA A 127 -7.56 3.62 15.20
C ALA A 127 -6.46 4.45 14.54
N SER A 128 -5.86 5.39 15.28
CA SER A 128 -4.72 6.19 14.82
C SER A 128 -3.53 5.29 14.49
N LEU A 129 -3.15 4.37 15.38
CA LEU A 129 -2.03 3.44 15.15
C LEU A 129 -2.24 2.57 13.90
N ARG A 130 -3.45 2.07 13.66
CA ARG A 130 -3.80 1.33 12.44
C ARG A 130 -3.76 2.23 11.20
N GLY A 131 -4.32 3.43 11.29
CA GLY A 131 -4.34 4.41 10.20
C GLY A 131 -2.93 4.83 9.78
N ILE A 132 -2.04 5.07 10.74
CA ILE A 132 -0.64 5.38 10.49
C ILE A 132 0.02 4.30 9.62
N ALA A 133 -0.12 3.02 9.99
CA ALA A 133 0.49 1.93 9.22
C ALA A 133 0.01 1.93 7.77
N VAL A 134 -1.31 2.04 7.57
CA VAL A 134 -1.94 2.03 6.24
C VAL A 134 -1.50 3.23 5.38
N LEU A 135 -1.42 4.41 5.98
CA LEU A 135 -1.02 5.64 5.28
C LEU A 135 0.47 5.65 4.94
N VAL A 136 1.34 5.23 5.88
CA VAL A 136 2.79 5.16 5.67
C VAL A 136 3.12 4.12 4.60
N GLU A 137 2.46 2.95 4.59
CA GLU A 137 2.61 1.95 3.53
C GLU A 137 2.17 2.47 2.14
N ALA A 138 1.25 3.42 2.09
CA ALA A 138 0.86 4.13 0.87
C ALA A 138 1.83 5.26 0.48
N GLY A 139 2.91 5.48 1.26
CA GLY A 139 3.91 6.50 0.99
C GLY A 139 3.49 7.91 1.39
N LEU A 140 2.56 8.07 2.33
CA LEU A 140 2.13 9.37 2.86
C LEU A 140 3.02 9.81 4.03
N ASP A 141 3.29 11.11 4.09
CA ASP A 141 3.76 11.82 5.27
C ASP A 141 2.62 11.97 6.27
N VAL A 142 2.69 11.20 7.35
CA VAL A 142 1.66 11.18 8.40
C VAL A 142 2.13 11.94 9.62
N LYS A 143 1.27 12.83 10.10
CA LYS A 143 1.33 13.42 11.44
C LYS A 143 0.07 13.10 12.22
N VAL A 144 0.14 13.25 13.54
CA VAL A 144 -1.02 13.05 14.43
C VAL A 144 -1.16 14.24 15.36
N VAL A 145 -2.36 14.83 15.39
CA VAL A 145 -2.68 15.91 16.32
C VAL A 145 -3.31 15.34 17.58
N VAL A 146 -3.00 15.95 18.72
CA VAL A 146 -3.56 15.59 20.03
C VAL A 146 -4.18 16.84 20.64
N PHE A 147 -5.49 16.81 20.85
CA PHE A 147 -6.25 17.91 21.43
C PHE A 147 -6.28 17.81 22.96
N SER A 148 -5.21 18.29 23.63
CA SER A 148 -5.16 18.28 25.09
C SER A 148 -6.34 19.04 25.70
N GLY A 149 -7.12 18.37 26.56
CA GLY A 149 -8.26 18.98 27.26
C GLY A 149 -9.59 18.98 26.49
N SER A 150 -9.64 18.33 25.33
CA SER A 150 -10.86 18.03 24.56
C SER A 150 -10.87 16.56 24.15
N LYS A 151 -12.05 15.98 23.95
CA LYS A 151 -12.19 14.56 23.61
C LYS A 151 -12.06 14.32 22.11
N ASP A 152 -12.64 15.20 21.31
CA ASP A 152 -12.76 15.10 19.87
C ASP A 152 -12.49 16.47 19.19
N PRO A 153 -12.32 16.49 17.84
CA PRO A 153 -12.13 17.73 17.08
C PRO A 153 -13.30 18.72 17.23
N ASP A 154 -14.54 18.22 17.31
CA ASP A 154 -15.74 19.03 17.48
C ASP A 154 -15.70 19.84 18.79
N GLU A 155 -15.46 19.18 19.92
CA GLU A 155 -15.33 19.81 21.25
C GLU A 155 -14.18 20.83 21.27
N TYR A 156 -13.04 20.51 20.64
CA TYR A 156 -11.91 21.44 20.58
C TYR A 156 -12.24 22.70 19.77
N LEU A 157 -12.84 22.56 18.59
CA LEU A 157 -13.23 23.69 17.75
C LEU A 157 -14.26 24.60 18.43
N ASN A 158 -15.26 23.99 19.08
CA ASN A 158 -16.29 24.75 19.81
C ASN A 158 -15.70 25.55 20.98
N LYS A 159 -14.66 25.02 21.64
CA LYS A 159 -14.07 25.63 22.83
C LYS A 159 -12.97 26.65 22.52
N GLU A 160 -12.05 26.31 21.62
CA GLU A 160 -10.80 27.06 21.40
C GLU A 160 -10.80 27.82 20.05
N GLY A 161 -11.71 27.49 19.13
CA GLY A 161 -11.85 28.17 17.84
C GLY A 161 -10.89 27.69 16.74
N LYS A 162 -11.04 28.28 15.55
CA LYS A 162 -10.36 27.87 14.31
C LYS A 162 -8.85 28.09 14.40
N GLU A 163 -8.43 29.26 14.85
CA GLU A 163 -7.02 29.67 14.87
C GLU A 163 -6.22 28.72 15.76
N ALA A 164 -6.72 28.42 16.96
CA ALA A 164 -6.11 27.46 17.87
C ALA A 164 -6.04 26.05 17.26
N PHE A 165 -7.09 25.61 16.57
CA PHE A 165 -7.10 24.31 15.90
C PHE A 165 -6.04 24.22 14.79
N VAL A 166 -5.92 25.26 13.95
CA VAL A 166 -4.91 25.32 12.89
C VAL A 166 -3.50 25.28 13.46
N GLU A 167 -3.24 26.01 14.55
CA GLU A 167 -1.94 25.97 15.23
C GLU A 167 -1.65 24.57 15.80
N LYS A 168 -2.67 23.87 16.32
CA LYS A 168 -2.53 22.46 16.73
C LYS A 168 -2.22 21.52 15.57
N LEU A 169 -2.83 21.72 14.40
CA LEU A 169 -2.51 20.93 13.20
C LEU A 169 -1.07 21.16 12.74
N LYS A 170 -0.58 22.41 12.75
CA LYS A 170 0.82 22.72 12.41
C LYS A 170 1.80 22.09 13.40
N ALA A 171 1.44 22.10 14.69
CA ALA A 171 2.19 21.47 15.76
C ALA A 171 1.91 19.96 15.90
N ALA A 172 1.26 19.33 14.92
CA ALA A 172 0.99 17.90 14.95
C ALA A 172 2.28 17.08 15.05
N LYS A 173 2.22 16.03 15.84
CA LYS A 173 3.37 15.20 16.20
C LYS A 173 3.76 14.30 15.04
N SER A 174 5.05 13.99 14.93
CA SER A 174 5.51 12.92 14.05
C SER A 174 4.96 11.57 14.54
N ILE A 175 4.98 10.55 13.67
CA ILE A 175 4.54 9.20 14.06
C ILE A 175 5.35 8.69 15.26
N VAL A 176 6.67 8.93 15.29
CA VAL A 176 7.54 8.46 16.37
C VAL A 176 7.21 9.17 17.68
N ASP A 177 7.04 10.50 17.65
CA ASP A 177 6.68 11.27 18.84
C ASP A 177 5.31 10.86 19.38
N PHE A 178 4.35 10.63 18.49
CA PHE A 178 3.02 10.14 18.87
C PHE A 178 3.09 8.79 19.59
N TRP A 179 3.81 7.81 19.03
CA TRP A 179 4.02 6.50 19.66
C TRP A 179 4.70 6.62 21.02
N LEU A 180 5.73 7.47 21.13
CA LEU A 180 6.50 7.65 22.36
C LEU A 180 5.73 8.41 23.45
N ASP A 181 4.84 9.32 23.09
CA ASP A 181 4.07 10.14 24.04
C ASP A 181 2.78 9.45 24.52
N ILE A 182 2.16 8.61 23.69
CA ILE A 182 0.96 7.85 24.06
C ILE A 182 1.28 6.66 24.97
N VAL A 183 2.48 6.11 24.83
CA VAL A 183 2.93 5.08 25.74
C VAL A 183 3.23 5.71 27.09
N LYS A 184 2.47 5.29 28.10
CA LYS A 184 2.66 5.74 29.47
C LYS A 184 4.14 5.63 29.88
N PRO A 185 4.69 6.63 30.60
CA PRO A 185 6.08 6.64 31.04
C PRO A 185 6.51 5.35 31.77
N GLU A 186 5.60 4.71 32.50
CA GLU A 186 5.81 3.42 33.19
C GLU A 186 6.24 2.28 32.25
N ASN A 187 5.75 2.26 31.00
CA ASN A 187 6.15 1.28 29.99
C ASN A 187 7.53 1.59 29.38
N LEU A 188 8.02 2.83 29.51
CA LEU A 188 9.38 3.20 29.15
C LEU A 188 10.36 3.01 30.34
N ALA A 189 9.87 2.72 31.55
CA ALA A 189 10.71 2.47 32.71
C ALA A 189 11.26 1.03 32.75
N ASP A 190 10.49 0.04 32.28
CA ASP A 190 10.92 -1.37 32.20
C ASP A 190 11.34 -1.78 30.78
N LEU A 191 12.41 -2.57 30.67
CA LEU A 191 12.98 -3.07 29.42
C LEU A 191 11.93 -3.82 28.59
N LYS A 192 11.04 -4.59 29.23
CA LYS A 192 9.97 -5.32 28.56
C LYS A 192 9.00 -4.39 27.82
N GLY A 193 8.63 -3.27 28.45
CA GLY A 193 7.74 -2.28 27.85
C GLY A 193 8.40 -1.55 26.68
N LYS A 194 9.68 -1.17 26.82
CA LYS A 194 10.49 -0.61 25.72
C LYS A 194 10.55 -1.55 24.53
N LEU A 195 10.86 -2.83 24.73
CA LEU A 195 10.97 -3.81 23.64
C LEU A 195 9.62 -4.04 22.95
N LYS A 196 8.52 -4.05 23.70
CA LYS A 196 7.16 -4.18 23.13
C LYS A 196 6.79 -2.97 22.28
N LEU A 197 7.07 -1.75 22.75
CA LEU A 197 6.82 -0.54 21.99
C LEU A 197 7.65 -0.51 20.70
N PHE A 198 8.95 -0.80 20.84
CA PHE A 198 9.86 -0.81 19.72
C PHE A 198 9.41 -1.80 18.63
N SER A 199 9.03 -3.02 19.01
CA SER A 199 8.59 -4.03 18.04
C SER A 199 7.29 -3.67 17.30
N GLN A 200 6.40 -2.88 17.93
CA GLN A 200 5.17 -2.41 17.31
C GLN A 200 5.39 -1.21 16.38
N MET A 201 6.31 -0.31 16.72
CA MET A 201 6.64 0.88 15.93
C MET A 201 7.54 0.56 14.72
N LEU A 202 8.41 -0.45 14.86
CA LEU A 202 9.43 -0.78 13.87
C LEU A 202 8.92 -1.04 12.44
N PRO A 203 7.84 -1.81 12.20
CA PRO A 203 7.32 -2.02 10.85
C PRO A 203 6.89 -0.71 10.18
N VAL A 204 6.30 0.21 10.95
CA VAL A 204 5.85 1.51 10.44
C VAL A 204 7.05 2.37 10.06
N VAL A 205 8.06 2.48 10.93
CA VAL A 205 9.27 3.26 10.66
C VAL A 205 10.02 2.70 9.45
N ALA A 206 10.08 1.37 9.32
CA ALA A 206 10.68 0.72 8.16
C ALA A 206 9.89 0.95 6.86
N ALA A 207 8.57 1.13 6.92
CA ALA A 207 7.75 1.40 5.74
C ALA A 207 7.88 2.85 5.22
N VAL A 208 8.43 3.78 6.01
CA VAL A 208 8.65 5.18 5.58
C VAL A 208 9.60 5.22 4.38
N SER A 209 9.13 5.72 3.24
CA SER A 209 9.90 5.76 1.98
C SER A 209 11.02 6.79 1.97
N ASP A 210 10.91 7.86 2.75
CA ASP A 210 11.92 8.92 2.86
C ASP A 210 13.06 8.50 3.80
N ASP A 211 14.26 8.33 3.24
CA ASP A 211 15.45 7.88 3.99
C ASP A 211 15.95 8.93 5.00
N VAL A 212 15.84 10.23 4.70
CA VAL A 212 16.23 11.31 5.61
C VAL A 212 15.30 11.33 6.82
N LYS A 213 14.00 11.15 6.56
CA LYS A 213 13.00 11.08 7.63
C LYS A 213 13.15 9.81 8.47
N ARG A 214 13.45 8.68 7.83
CA ARG A 214 13.75 7.42 8.54
C ARG A 214 14.99 7.54 9.42
N GLU A 215 16.01 8.26 8.95
CA GLU A 215 17.21 8.58 9.72
C GLU A 215 16.91 9.43 10.95
N GLU A 216 16.09 10.48 10.79
CA GLU A 216 15.67 11.34 11.90
C GLU A 216 14.87 10.56 12.94
N TYR A 217 13.91 9.74 12.49
CA TYR A 217 13.16 8.83 13.35
C TYR A 217 14.06 7.89 14.14
N ARG A 218 15.13 7.35 13.52
CA ARG A 218 16.10 6.51 14.23
C ARG A 218 16.76 7.26 15.39
N LYS A 219 17.20 8.50 15.16
CA LYS A 219 17.85 9.33 16.19
C LYS A 219 16.90 9.59 17.35
N THR A 220 15.67 10.00 17.05
CA THR A 220 14.63 10.26 18.07
C THR A 220 14.36 9.02 18.91
N ILE A 221 14.22 7.84 18.29
CA ILE A 221 14.02 6.56 18.98
C ILE A 221 15.21 6.24 19.88
N SER A 222 16.44 6.43 19.38
CA SER A 222 17.66 6.16 20.14
C SER A 222 17.74 6.98 21.42
N VAL A 223 17.54 8.29 21.31
CA VAL A 223 17.59 9.23 22.44
C VAL A 223 16.47 8.93 23.44
N ARG A 224 15.23 8.81 22.97
CA ARG A 224 14.05 8.68 23.83
C ARG A 224 13.94 7.31 24.49
N MET A 225 14.42 6.25 23.85
CA MET A 225 14.41 4.90 24.41
C MET A 225 15.71 4.53 25.14
N ASN A 226 16.75 5.37 25.02
CA ASN A 226 18.11 5.10 25.47
C ASN A 226 18.65 3.76 24.91
N LEU A 227 18.56 3.61 23.58
CA LEU A 227 19.00 2.43 22.85
C LEU A 227 20.10 2.82 21.85
N PRO A 228 21.18 2.03 21.69
CA PRO A 228 22.23 2.32 20.71
C PRO A 228 21.68 2.42 19.28
N GLU A 229 22.00 3.50 18.57
CA GLU A 229 21.54 3.73 17.18
C GLU A 229 21.86 2.57 16.23
N ARG A 230 23.02 1.93 16.40
CA ARG A 230 23.43 0.77 15.59
C ARG A 230 22.41 -0.36 15.65
N LEU A 231 21.90 -0.68 16.84
CA LEU A 231 20.93 -1.76 17.02
C LEU A 231 19.59 -1.41 16.39
N ILE A 232 19.17 -0.15 16.50
CA ILE A 232 17.94 0.32 15.86
C ILE A 232 18.07 0.25 14.33
N ARG A 233 19.21 0.70 13.78
CA ARG A 233 19.50 0.63 12.35
C ARG A 233 19.39 -0.79 11.80
N GLU A 234 20.07 -1.75 12.45
CA GLU A 234 20.04 -3.17 12.05
C GLU A 234 18.62 -3.76 12.07
N GLN A 235 17.80 -3.37 13.04
CA GLN A 235 16.42 -3.82 13.14
C GLN A 235 15.51 -3.20 12.08
N ILE A 236 15.68 -1.91 11.78
CA ILE A 236 14.95 -1.20 10.71
C ILE A 236 15.32 -1.81 9.36
N GLU A 237 16.61 -1.99 9.09
CA GLU A 237 17.12 -2.54 7.83
C GLU A 237 16.63 -3.98 7.63
N SER A 238 16.69 -4.82 8.68
CA SER A 238 16.14 -6.18 8.64
C SER A 238 14.62 -6.21 8.38
N HIS A 239 13.86 -5.24 8.91
CA HIS A 239 12.41 -5.15 8.63
C HIS A 239 12.12 -4.61 7.24
N TYR A 240 12.88 -3.61 6.79
CA TYR A 240 12.82 -3.09 5.43
C TYR A 240 13.11 -4.21 4.42
N GLU A 241 14.18 -4.97 4.63
CA GLU A 241 14.53 -6.14 3.83
C GLU A 241 13.41 -7.19 3.78
N LYS A 242 12.72 -7.45 4.90
CA LYS A 242 11.56 -8.35 4.95
C LYS A 242 10.34 -7.79 4.21
N LEU A 243 10.03 -6.51 4.38
CA LEU A 243 8.90 -5.83 3.73
C LEU A 243 9.09 -5.78 2.20
N TYR A 244 10.32 -5.53 1.75
CA TYR A 244 10.66 -5.39 0.34
C TYR A 244 11.29 -6.65 -0.27
N ASN A 245 11.36 -7.77 0.46
CA ASN A 245 11.99 -9.03 0.06
C ASN A 245 13.42 -8.88 -0.49
N ILE A 246 14.20 -7.98 0.09
CA ILE A 246 15.61 -7.80 -0.21
C ILE A 246 16.38 -8.85 0.60
N THR A 247 16.68 -10.01 0.02
CA THR A 247 17.58 -10.98 0.66
C THR A 247 19.00 -10.41 0.65
N VAL A 248 19.41 -9.81 1.77
CA VAL A 248 20.82 -9.51 2.02
C VAL A 248 21.49 -10.79 2.50
N ASP A 249 22.42 -11.27 1.68
CA ASP A 249 23.11 -12.55 1.78
C ASP A 249 24.16 -12.51 2.93
N LYS A 250 23.72 -12.36 4.18
CA LYS A 250 24.59 -12.48 5.37
C LYS A 250 24.76 -13.97 5.73
N LYS A 251 25.83 -14.59 5.21
CA LYS A 251 26.44 -15.86 5.70
C LYS A 251 26.66 -15.78 7.23
N LYS A 252 26.64 -16.83 8.07
CA LYS A 252 26.92 -18.28 7.92
C LYS A 252 26.50 -19.02 9.22
N ASP A 253 26.26 -20.33 9.09
CA ASP A 253 26.36 -21.41 10.09
C ASP A 253 25.46 -21.39 11.34
N LEU A 254 24.34 -22.14 11.30
CA LEU A 254 23.95 -23.18 12.26
C LEU A 254 22.65 -23.88 11.76
N PRO A 255 22.48 -25.20 11.96
CA PRO A 255 21.40 -25.95 11.31
C PRO A 255 20.09 -25.73 12.06
N ARG A 256 19.04 -25.34 11.33
CA ARG A 256 17.67 -25.50 11.82
C ARG A 256 16.76 -26.03 10.72
N GLN A 257 16.36 -27.29 10.92
CA GLN A 257 15.10 -27.81 10.42
C GLN A 257 13.98 -26.86 10.85
N VAL A 258 13.07 -26.53 9.94
CA VAL A 258 11.65 -26.91 9.99
C VAL A 258 10.99 -26.38 8.71
N SER A 259 10.30 -27.31 8.07
CA SER A 259 9.41 -27.15 6.93
C SER A 259 8.28 -26.14 7.18
N SER A 260 8.09 -25.19 6.25
CA SER A 260 6.77 -24.71 5.82
C SER A 260 6.88 -24.02 4.45
N SER A 261 5.80 -24.13 3.67
CA SER A 261 5.67 -24.04 2.21
C SER A 261 6.50 -22.99 1.44
N THR A 262 7.42 -23.47 0.60
CA THR A 262 8.13 -22.69 -0.44
C THR A 262 7.30 -22.44 -1.71
N LYS A 263 6.14 -23.09 -1.86
CA LYS A 263 5.28 -22.96 -3.06
C LYS A 263 4.54 -21.62 -3.09
N ASP A 264 3.88 -21.22 -1.99
CA ASP A 264 3.04 -20.02 -1.94
C ASP A 264 3.83 -18.71 -2.13
N LYS A 265 5.08 -18.65 -1.63
CA LYS A 265 5.97 -17.49 -1.79
C LYS A 265 6.53 -17.34 -3.21
N LYS A 266 6.64 -18.44 -3.98
CA LYS A 266 7.14 -18.40 -5.36
C LYS A 266 6.06 -17.88 -6.31
N ASP A 267 4.81 -18.27 -6.10
CA ASP A 267 3.66 -17.80 -6.87
C ASP A 267 3.41 -16.30 -6.66
N LEU A 268 3.46 -15.81 -5.42
CA LEU A 268 3.32 -14.37 -5.12
C LEU A 268 4.39 -13.49 -5.80
N ARG A 269 5.60 -14.02 -5.96
CA ARG A 269 6.70 -13.31 -6.64
C ARG A 269 6.52 -13.29 -8.16
N ALA A 270 6.09 -14.40 -8.75
CA ALA A 270 5.80 -14.47 -10.18
C ALA A 270 4.70 -13.48 -10.56
N VAL A 271 3.60 -13.45 -9.79
CA VAL A 271 2.47 -12.54 -10.00
C VAL A 271 2.89 -11.06 -9.95
N LYS A 272 3.81 -10.70 -9.05
CA LYS A 272 4.30 -9.32 -8.95
C LYS A 272 5.16 -8.91 -10.15
N ILE A 273 6.00 -9.82 -10.66
CA ILE A 273 6.85 -9.60 -11.85
C ILE A 273 5.98 -9.44 -13.10
N GLU A 274 4.98 -10.31 -13.25
CA GLU A 274 4.04 -10.30 -14.38
C GLU A 274 3.29 -8.96 -14.48
N LYS A 275 2.71 -8.50 -13.37
CA LYS A 275 1.99 -7.24 -13.33
C LYS A 275 2.89 -6.04 -13.61
N GLN A 276 4.10 -5.99 -13.04
CA GLN A 276 5.06 -4.92 -13.30
C GLN A 276 5.55 -4.86 -14.75
N LEU A 277 5.68 -6.02 -15.39
CA LEU A 277 6.07 -6.09 -16.81
C LEU A 277 4.96 -5.54 -17.71
N ILE A 278 3.70 -5.87 -17.42
CA ILE A 278 2.53 -5.29 -18.11
C ILE A 278 2.48 -3.77 -17.92
N ILE A 279 2.67 -3.27 -16.69
CA ILE A 279 2.70 -1.83 -16.39
C ILE A 279 3.75 -1.12 -17.26
N LEU A 280 4.98 -1.64 -17.29
CA LEU A 280 6.05 -1.05 -18.10
C LEU A 280 5.73 -1.02 -19.59
N CYS A 281 5.13 -2.08 -20.13
CA CYS A 281 4.71 -2.09 -21.52
C CYS A 281 3.67 -0.99 -21.78
N LEU A 282 2.67 -0.86 -20.91
CA LEU A 282 1.60 0.14 -21.10
C LEU A 282 2.09 1.58 -20.90
N SER A 283 3.15 1.78 -20.12
CA SER A 283 3.74 3.11 -19.86
C SER A 283 4.50 3.68 -21.05
N ASP A 284 5.00 2.83 -21.97
CA ASP A 284 5.86 3.26 -23.07
C ASP A 284 5.85 2.22 -24.20
N VAL A 285 5.41 2.64 -25.40
CA VAL A 285 5.35 1.79 -26.58
C VAL A 285 6.73 1.24 -26.98
N GLU A 286 7.80 2.01 -26.78
CA GLU A 286 9.15 1.55 -27.10
C GLU A 286 9.66 0.54 -26.07
N ALA A 287 9.24 0.66 -24.80
CA ALA A 287 9.47 -0.38 -23.80
C ALA A 287 8.71 -1.67 -24.14
N ALA A 288 7.46 -1.56 -24.59
CA ALA A 288 6.68 -2.71 -25.04
C ALA A 288 7.37 -3.46 -26.20
N LYS A 289 7.90 -2.73 -27.20
CA LYS A 289 8.66 -3.31 -28.33
C LYS A 289 9.93 -4.02 -27.87
N ARG A 290 10.71 -3.40 -26.97
CA ARG A 290 11.93 -4.03 -26.43
C ARG A 290 11.62 -5.27 -25.60
N ILE A 291 10.59 -5.22 -24.75
CA ILE A 291 10.14 -6.37 -23.96
C ILE A 291 9.68 -7.50 -24.89
N LYS A 292 8.85 -7.20 -25.90
CA LYS A 292 8.40 -8.15 -26.93
C LYS A 292 9.56 -8.85 -27.63
N SER A 293 10.66 -8.15 -27.92
CA SER A 293 11.85 -8.75 -28.53
C SER A 293 12.62 -9.70 -27.60
N ALA A 294 12.34 -9.67 -26.30
CA ALA A 294 13.13 -10.34 -25.28
C ALA A 294 12.41 -11.46 -24.52
N VAL A 295 11.07 -11.47 -24.50
CA VAL A 295 10.25 -12.50 -23.81
C VAL A 295 9.19 -13.07 -24.73
N PHE A 296 8.76 -14.31 -24.47
CA PHE A 296 7.64 -14.94 -25.17
C PHE A 296 6.41 -15.02 -24.25
N THR A 297 5.20 -14.98 -24.81
CA THR A 297 3.97 -15.10 -24.03
C THR A 297 3.87 -16.47 -23.34
N THR A 298 4.50 -17.50 -23.91
CA THR A 298 4.65 -18.84 -23.30
C THR A 298 5.55 -18.87 -22.06
N ASP A 299 6.27 -17.79 -21.75
CA ASP A 299 7.11 -17.70 -20.56
C ASP A 299 6.28 -17.49 -19.27
N PHE A 300 4.97 -17.24 -19.41
CA PHE A 300 4.04 -16.94 -18.31
C PHE A 300 3.07 -18.10 -18.06
N GLU A 301 2.74 -18.38 -16.80
CA GLU A 301 1.86 -19.50 -16.43
C GLU A 301 0.38 -19.12 -16.50
N LYS A 302 0.03 -17.90 -16.10
CA LYS A 302 -1.36 -17.44 -16.05
C LYS A 302 -1.88 -17.04 -17.43
N GLU A 303 -3.03 -17.61 -17.80
CA GLU A 303 -3.66 -17.35 -19.09
C GLU A 303 -4.09 -15.88 -19.27
N SER A 304 -4.50 -15.22 -18.19
CA SER A 304 -4.82 -13.79 -18.20
C SER A 304 -3.61 -12.91 -18.54
N VAL A 305 -2.42 -13.26 -18.04
CA VAL A 305 -1.17 -12.53 -18.32
C VAL A 305 -0.77 -12.69 -19.78
N LYS A 306 -0.88 -13.90 -20.33
CA LYS A 306 -0.56 -14.16 -21.75
C LYS A 306 -1.41 -13.31 -22.68
N LYS A 307 -2.73 -13.36 -22.48
CA LYS A 307 -3.70 -12.61 -23.30
C LYS A 307 -3.45 -11.10 -23.26
N VAL A 308 -3.18 -10.55 -22.07
CA VAL A 308 -2.84 -9.13 -21.94
C VAL A 308 -1.58 -8.77 -22.72
N LEU A 309 -0.52 -9.57 -22.61
CA LEU A 309 0.73 -9.32 -23.33
C LEU A 309 0.58 -9.50 -24.84
N GLU A 310 -0.22 -10.46 -25.31
CA GLU A 310 -0.51 -10.65 -26.74
C GLU A 310 -1.19 -9.42 -27.35
N VAL A 311 -2.19 -8.87 -26.65
CA VAL A 311 -2.89 -7.65 -27.08
C VAL A 311 -1.92 -6.46 -27.09
N ILE A 312 -1.16 -6.25 -26.01
CA ILE A 312 -0.18 -5.17 -25.92
C ILE A 312 0.88 -5.26 -27.03
N PHE A 313 1.41 -6.45 -27.28
CA PHE A 313 2.42 -6.68 -28.30
C PHE A 313 1.88 -6.54 -29.72
N SER A 314 0.59 -6.78 -29.94
CA SER A 314 -0.05 -6.55 -31.23
C SER A 314 -0.25 -5.05 -31.47
N HIS A 315 -0.68 -4.31 -30.44
CA HIS A 315 -0.89 -2.87 -30.53
C HIS A 315 0.40 -2.06 -30.61
N CYS A 316 1.53 -2.55 -30.08
CA CYS A 316 2.81 -1.82 -30.20
C CYS A 316 3.41 -1.84 -31.61
N ASP A 317 2.94 -2.73 -32.49
CA ASP A 317 3.33 -2.78 -33.90
C ASP A 317 2.46 -1.88 -34.81
N MET A 318 1.30 -1.43 -34.33
CA MET A 318 0.34 -0.63 -35.09
C MET A 318 0.51 0.87 -34.80
N GLU A 319 0.63 1.70 -35.83
CA GLU A 319 0.72 3.15 -35.65
C GLU A 319 -0.60 3.74 -35.14
N GLY A 320 -0.53 4.56 -34.07
CA GLY A 320 -1.68 5.30 -33.52
C GLY A 320 -2.70 4.47 -32.73
N SER A 321 -2.41 3.20 -32.40
CA SER A 321 -3.34 2.33 -31.65
C SER A 321 -2.92 2.02 -30.21
N PHE A 322 -1.76 2.50 -29.75
CA PHE A 322 -1.22 2.17 -28.42
C PHE A 322 -1.93 2.90 -27.26
N GLU A 323 -3.22 2.64 -27.11
CA GLU A 323 -4.09 3.16 -26.07
C GLU A 323 -4.71 2.01 -25.29
N SER A 324 -4.64 2.06 -23.95
CA SER A 324 -5.17 1.01 -23.08
C SER A 324 -6.67 0.77 -23.27
N SER A 325 -7.43 1.79 -23.68
CA SER A 325 -8.86 1.69 -24.00
C SER A 325 -9.12 0.74 -25.18
N LYS A 326 -8.35 0.87 -26.27
CA LYS A 326 -8.46 -0.01 -27.45
C LYS A 326 -8.06 -1.44 -27.10
N MET A 327 -7.02 -1.60 -26.28
CA MET A 327 -6.59 -2.91 -25.78
C MET A 327 -7.64 -3.56 -24.87
N ALA A 328 -8.40 -2.77 -24.12
CA ALA A 328 -9.45 -3.28 -23.22
C ALA A 328 -10.64 -3.86 -24.00
N ASP A 329 -10.97 -3.31 -25.17
CA ASP A 329 -12.06 -3.81 -26.02
C ASP A 329 -11.82 -5.24 -26.55
N GLU A 330 -10.56 -5.69 -26.58
CA GLU A 330 -10.16 -7.04 -27.02
C GLU A 330 -10.04 -8.06 -25.86
N LEU A 331 -10.27 -7.63 -24.62
CA LEU A 331 -10.10 -8.44 -23.43
C LEU A 331 -11.39 -8.62 -22.64
N GLU A 332 -11.54 -9.79 -22.03
CA GLU A 332 -12.67 -10.11 -21.15
C GLU A 332 -12.20 -10.77 -19.84
N GLY A 333 -13.05 -10.70 -18.81
CA GLY A 333 -12.85 -11.41 -17.55
C GLY A 333 -11.57 -11.00 -16.81
N GLU A 334 -10.78 -12.00 -16.38
CA GLU A 334 -9.56 -11.77 -15.60
C GLU A 334 -8.48 -11.00 -16.35
N ALA A 335 -8.40 -11.15 -17.68
CA ALA A 335 -7.42 -10.43 -18.50
C ALA A 335 -7.76 -8.93 -18.56
N LEU A 336 -9.04 -8.59 -18.73
CA LEU A 336 -9.53 -7.20 -18.69
C LEU A 336 -9.27 -6.57 -17.31
N ASN A 337 -9.56 -7.29 -16.24
CA ASN A 337 -9.29 -6.82 -14.88
C ASN A 337 -7.79 -6.56 -14.67
N LEU A 338 -6.92 -7.47 -15.13
CA LEU A 338 -5.47 -7.32 -15.02
C LEU A 338 -4.94 -6.13 -15.82
N LEU A 339 -5.40 -5.95 -17.07
CA LEU A 339 -5.04 -4.78 -17.89
C LEU A 339 -5.50 -3.48 -17.20
N THR A 340 -6.74 -3.45 -16.71
CA THR A 340 -7.31 -2.28 -16.03
C THR A 340 -6.52 -1.94 -14.76
N GLU A 341 -6.21 -2.94 -13.95
CA GLU A 341 -5.37 -2.75 -12.76
C GLU A 341 -3.97 -2.25 -13.10
N ALA A 342 -3.34 -2.80 -14.14
CA ALA A 342 -2.01 -2.39 -14.57
C ALA A 342 -2.01 -0.98 -15.19
N ASP A 343 -3.06 -0.60 -15.92
CA ASP A 343 -3.22 0.75 -16.47
C ASP A 343 -3.39 1.80 -15.35
N LEU A 344 -4.15 1.45 -14.30
CA LEU A 344 -4.32 2.28 -13.11
C LEU A 344 -3.04 2.41 -12.27
N ASP A 345 -2.19 1.37 -12.30
CA ASP A 345 -0.92 1.32 -11.57
C ASP A 345 0.26 1.90 -12.40
N LYS A 346 0.00 2.56 -13.54
CA LYS A 346 1.04 3.26 -14.31
C LYS A 346 1.73 4.32 -13.46
N VAL A 347 3.07 4.29 -13.50
CA VAL A 347 3.92 5.28 -12.84
C VAL A 347 4.78 5.97 -13.90
N GLU A 348 4.97 7.28 -13.79
CA GLU A 348 5.97 7.99 -14.59
C GLU A 348 7.37 7.62 -14.11
N TYR A 349 8.08 6.83 -14.92
CA TYR A 349 9.49 6.53 -14.72
C TYR A 349 10.35 7.55 -15.47
N SER A 350 11.45 7.99 -14.85
CA SER A 350 12.58 8.54 -15.61
C SER A 350 13.12 7.49 -16.58
N GLU A 351 13.66 7.91 -17.74
CA GLU A 351 14.17 6.98 -18.76
C GLU A 351 15.19 5.98 -18.19
N GLU A 352 16.11 6.46 -17.35
CA GLU A 352 17.15 5.62 -16.75
C GLU A 352 16.56 4.56 -15.82
N SER A 353 15.58 4.94 -14.99
CA SER A 353 14.89 4.00 -14.09
C SER A 353 14.08 2.97 -14.88
N ARG A 354 13.44 3.39 -15.97
CA ARG A 354 12.64 2.54 -16.85
C ARG A 354 13.52 1.47 -17.51
N LEU A 355 14.64 1.88 -18.10
CA LEU A 355 15.55 0.98 -18.80
C LEU A 355 16.18 -0.04 -17.84
N LYS A 356 16.45 0.36 -16.60
CA LYS A 356 16.93 -0.53 -15.54
C LYS A 356 15.84 -1.53 -15.13
N ALA A 357 14.62 -1.06 -14.87
CA ALA A 357 13.49 -1.91 -14.50
C ALA A 357 13.15 -2.92 -15.60
N GLU A 358 13.15 -2.48 -16.86
CA GLU A 358 12.96 -3.32 -18.05
C GLU A 358 13.99 -4.47 -18.07
N LYS A 359 15.28 -4.14 -17.98
CA LYS A 359 16.37 -5.14 -17.96
C LYS A 359 16.23 -6.14 -16.82
N ASP A 360 15.85 -5.67 -15.63
CA ASP A 360 15.74 -6.51 -14.45
C ASP A 360 14.52 -7.46 -14.52
N LEU A 361 13.37 -6.98 -15.01
CA LEU A 361 12.17 -7.80 -15.18
C LEU A 361 12.33 -8.82 -16.32
N VAL A 362 12.87 -8.41 -17.47
CA VAL A 362 13.18 -9.32 -18.57
C VAL A 362 14.16 -10.41 -18.11
N ARG A 363 15.19 -10.05 -17.35
CA ARG A 363 16.12 -11.03 -16.78
C ARG A 363 15.41 -11.98 -15.82
N ALA A 364 14.48 -11.48 -15.00
CA ALA A 364 13.72 -12.30 -14.07
C ALA A 364 12.83 -13.33 -14.80
N VAL A 365 12.14 -12.92 -15.88
CA VAL A 365 11.33 -13.82 -16.72
C VAL A 365 12.20 -14.88 -17.40
N LYS A 366 13.32 -14.47 -18.03
CA LYS A 366 14.26 -15.40 -18.65
C LYS A 366 14.83 -16.42 -17.65
N ASN A 367 15.18 -15.98 -16.45
CA ASN A 367 15.65 -16.88 -15.40
C ASN A 367 14.55 -17.83 -14.94
N GLY A 368 13.29 -17.37 -14.83
CA GLY A 368 12.14 -18.23 -14.54
C GLY A 368 11.95 -19.33 -15.57
N ARG A 369 12.05 -18.99 -16.87
CA ARG A 369 12.03 -19.96 -17.98
C ARG A 369 13.14 -21.00 -17.86
N LEU A 370 14.37 -20.55 -17.61
CA LEU A 370 15.52 -21.44 -17.45
C LEU A 370 15.36 -22.37 -16.23
N GLU A 371 14.80 -21.88 -15.12
CA GLU A 371 14.48 -22.72 -13.95
C GLU A 371 13.40 -23.76 -14.25
N LYS A 372 12.40 -23.42 -15.09
CA LYS A 372 11.36 -24.36 -15.51
C LYS A 372 11.94 -25.47 -16.41
N ARG A 373 12.74 -25.08 -17.41
CA ARG A 373 13.44 -26.03 -18.29
C ARG A 373 14.39 -26.94 -17.50
N LEU A 374 15.06 -26.41 -16.49
CA LEU A 374 15.93 -27.20 -15.61
C LEU A 374 15.14 -28.29 -14.87
N LYS A 375 13.93 -27.98 -14.37
CA LYS A 375 13.06 -28.99 -13.73
C LYS A 375 12.56 -30.06 -14.70
N GLU A 376 12.28 -29.67 -15.95
CA GLU A 376 11.90 -30.61 -17.01
C GLU A 376 13.05 -31.58 -17.31
N ILE A 377 14.25 -31.04 -17.52
CA ILE A 377 15.47 -31.84 -17.73
C ILE A 377 15.74 -32.76 -16.52
N GLU A 378 15.61 -32.27 -15.29
CA GLU A 378 15.74 -33.10 -14.08
C GLU A 378 14.68 -34.22 -14.03
N SER A 379 13.48 -33.99 -14.57
CA SER A 379 12.42 -35.00 -14.66
C SER A 379 12.73 -36.04 -15.73
N GLU A 380 13.25 -35.64 -16.88
CA GLU A 380 13.66 -36.52 -17.98
C GLU A 380 14.84 -37.41 -17.59
N ILE A 381 15.85 -36.84 -16.91
CA ILE A 381 16.98 -37.59 -16.35
C ILE A 381 16.50 -38.65 -15.36
N LYS A 382 15.55 -38.31 -14.47
CA LYS A 382 14.95 -39.26 -13.51
C LYS A 382 14.16 -40.39 -14.18
N LYS A 383 13.61 -40.15 -15.38
CA LYS A 383 12.88 -41.14 -16.17
C LYS A 383 13.80 -42.02 -17.02
N GLY A 384 15.12 -41.82 -16.96
CA GLY A 384 16.12 -42.63 -17.68
C GLY A 384 16.40 -42.17 -19.12
N ASN A 385 15.82 -41.06 -19.57
CA ASN A 385 16.13 -40.44 -20.86
C ASN A 385 17.34 -39.52 -20.68
N VAL A 386 18.55 -40.09 -20.65
CA VAL A 386 19.79 -39.33 -20.54
C VAL A 386 20.58 -39.48 -21.83
N ASP A 387 20.67 -38.40 -22.59
CA ASP A 387 21.63 -38.27 -23.69
C ASP A 387 22.68 -37.19 -23.39
N LYS A 388 23.70 -37.11 -24.25
CA LYS A 388 24.82 -36.19 -24.10
C LYS A 388 24.40 -34.72 -24.26
N ASP A 389 23.35 -34.46 -25.04
CA ASP A 389 22.88 -33.12 -25.36
C ASP A 389 22.06 -32.53 -24.22
N LEU A 390 21.21 -33.34 -23.57
CA LEU A 390 20.45 -32.99 -22.37
C LEU A 390 21.38 -32.63 -21.20
N ASN A 391 22.48 -33.38 -21.03
CA ASN A 391 23.48 -33.09 -20.00
C ASN A 391 24.27 -31.81 -20.30
N ASN A 392 24.59 -31.54 -21.57
CA ASN A 392 25.23 -30.29 -21.97
C ASN A 392 24.30 -29.09 -21.77
N GLU A 393 23.00 -29.23 -22.08
CA GLU A 393 21.96 -28.24 -21.84
C GLU A 393 21.83 -27.94 -20.34
N TYR A 394 21.71 -28.98 -19.50
CA TYR A 394 21.66 -28.85 -18.04
C TYR A 394 22.85 -28.06 -17.48
N MET A 395 24.07 -28.40 -17.90
CA MET A 395 25.29 -27.74 -17.42
C MET A 395 25.39 -26.29 -17.91
N SER A 396 24.92 -26.00 -19.12
CA SER A 396 24.87 -24.63 -19.67
C SER A 396 23.90 -23.74 -18.88
N ILE A 397 22.68 -24.23 -18.64
CA ILE A 397 21.64 -23.53 -17.87
C ILE A 397 22.13 -23.27 -16.43
N MET A 398 22.73 -24.27 -15.79
CA MET A 398 23.30 -24.14 -14.45
C MET A 398 24.42 -23.11 -14.37
N ARG A 399 25.29 -23.04 -15.38
CA ARG A 399 26.37 -22.04 -15.45
C ARG A 399 25.81 -20.63 -15.62
N HIS A 400 24.81 -20.45 -16.48
CA HIS A 400 24.14 -19.17 -16.67
C HIS A 400 23.50 -18.66 -15.37
N LEU A 401 22.73 -19.51 -14.69
CA LEU A 401 22.07 -19.16 -13.43
C LEU A 401 23.07 -18.87 -12.29
N LYS A 402 24.22 -19.57 -12.25
CA LYS A 402 25.31 -19.29 -11.28
C LYS A 402 26.03 -17.97 -11.57
N GLY A 403 26.35 -17.67 -12.82
CA GLY A 403 27.00 -16.40 -13.21
C GLY A 403 26.16 -15.17 -12.83
N THR A 404 24.84 -15.23 -12.98
CA THR A 404 23.93 -14.16 -12.51
C THR A 404 23.90 -13.96 -11.00
N LYS A 405 24.26 -14.98 -10.20
CA LYS A 405 24.37 -14.85 -8.73
C LYS A 405 25.70 -14.22 -8.29
N GLU A 406 26.75 -14.38 -9.08
CA GLU A 406 28.08 -13.81 -8.79
C GLU A 406 28.21 -12.33 -9.22
N VAL A 407 27.60 -11.92 -10.34
CA VAL A 407 27.59 -10.51 -10.78
C VAL A 407 26.88 -9.59 -9.77
N LYS A 408 25.86 -10.08 -9.05
CA LYS A 408 25.21 -9.35 -7.96
C LYS A 408 26.12 -9.07 -6.75
N LYS A 409 27.23 -9.80 -6.58
CA LYS A 409 28.22 -9.57 -5.52
C LYS A 409 29.33 -8.59 -5.90
N GLN A 410 29.54 -8.34 -7.19
CA GLN A 410 30.62 -7.45 -7.67
C GLN A 410 30.14 -6.04 -8.02
N GLY A 411 28.83 -5.81 -8.21
CA GLY A 411 28.24 -4.49 -8.49
C GLY A 411 28.03 -3.58 -7.27
N VAL A 412 28.56 -3.94 -6.10
CA VAL A 412 28.63 -3.10 -4.89
C VAL A 412 30.09 -3.04 -4.49
N LYS A 413 30.84 -2.17 -5.16
CA LYS A 413 32.16 -1.71 -4.73
C LYS A 413 32.26 -0.22 -5.00
#